data_AF-A0A552D4R0-F1
#
_entry.id   AF-A0A552D4R0-F1
#
_cell.length_a   1.000
_cell.length_b   1.000
_cell.length_c   1.000
_cell.angle_alpha   90.00
_cell.angle_beta   90.00
_cell.angle_gamma   90.00
#
_symmetry.space_group_name_H-M   'P 1'
#
loop_
_entity.id
_entity.type
_entity.pdbx_description
1 polymer ?
#
loop_
_entity_poly.entity_id
_entity_poly.type
_entity_poly.pdbx_seq_one_letter_code
_entity_poly.pdbx_strand_id
1 'polypeptide(L)' 'MLKRVILDTGVLVAVLDRSDNYHNWAIQQWEKVAKPLLTCEAVITESCFIL' A
#
# COMPACT_ATOMS: atom_id res chain seq x y z
N MET A 1 -16.42 3.20 -2.43
CA MET A 1 -15.16 3.69 -1.82
C MET A 1 -15.14 3.35 -0.34
N LEU A 2 -14.07 2.68 0.12
CA LEU A 2 -13.78 2.39 1.52
C LEU A 2 -13.21 3.64 2.21
N LYS A 3 -13.53 3.84 3.49
CA LYS A 3 -13.07 4.99 4.29
C LYS A 3 -12.34 4.50 5.53
N ARG A 4 -11.36 5.28 6.02
CA ARG A 4 -10.54 4.95 7.21
C ARG A 4 -9.86 3.58 7.07
N VAL A 5 -9.18 3.37 5.94
CA VAL A 5 -8.36 2.19 5.70
C VAL A 5 -6.94 2.47 6.16
N ILE A 6 -6.36 1.56 6.92
CA ILE A 6 -4.96 1.60 7.32
C ILE A 6 -4.17 0.78 6.31
N LEU A 7 -3.14 1.37 5.73
CA LEU A 7 -2.22 0.72 4.83
C LEU A 7 -1.11 0.04 5.61
N ASP A 8 -0.87 -1.21 5.25
CA ASP A 8 0.23 -2.03 5.72
C ASP A 8 1.40 -2.05 4.72
N THR A 9 2.57 -2.47 5.17
CA THR A 9 3.82 -2.53 4.38
C THR A 9 3.62 -3.32 3.10
N GLY A 10 3.02 -4.51 3.16
CA GLY A 10 2.90 -5.37 1.98
C GLY A 10 2.13 -4.73 0.82
N VAL A 11 1.04 -4.01 1.12
CA VAL A 11 0.28 -3.28 0.09
C VAL A 11 1.07 -2.07 -0.43
N LEU A 12 1.78 -1.36 0.43
CA LEU A 12 2.57 -0.20 0.03
C LEU A 12 3.72 -0.62 -0.90
N VAL A 13 4.45 -1.68 -0.56
CA VAL A 13 5.50 -2.28 -1.39
C VAL A 13 4.92 -2.76 -2.73
N ALA A 14 3.85 -3.57 -2.70
CA ALA A 14 3.27 -4.11 -3.93
C ALA A 14 2.73 -3.03 -4.88
N VAL A 15 2.24 -1.89 -4.37
CA VAL A 15 1.86 -0.75 -5.23
C VAL A 15 3.07 -0.07 -5.88
N LEU A 16 4.20 0.01 -5.18
CA LEU A 16 5.38 0.73 -5.63
C LEU A 16 6.30 -0.12 -6.53
N ASP A 17 6.44 -1.41 -6.27
CA ASP A 17 7.20 -2.35 -7.09
C ASP A 17 6.31 -3.02 -8.14
N ARG A 18 6.58 -2.74 -9.42
CA ARG A 18 5.86 -3.34 -10.55
C ARG A 18 6.19 -4.81 -10.78
N SER A 19 7.30 -5.29 -10.24
CA SER A 19 7.71 -6.68 -10.32
C SER A 19 7.10 -7.56 -9.23
N ASP A 20 6.47 -6.95 -8.21
CA ASP A 20 5.78 -7.67 -7.14
C ASP A 20 4.60 -8.48 -7.71
N ASN A 21 4.50 -9.74 -7.27
CA ASN A 21 3.47 -10.68 -7.72
C ASN A 21 2.03 -10.18 -7.46
N TYR A 22 1.85 -9.27 -6.50
CA TYR A 22 0.58 -8.70 -6.09
C TYR A 22 0.34 -7.28 -6.62
N HIS A 23 1.23 -6.73 -7.46
CA HIS A 23 1.12 -5.35 -7.95
C HIS A 23 -0.26 -5.01 -8.49
N ASN A 24 -0.78 -5.82 -9.42
CA ASN A 24 -2.09 -5.59 -10.03
C ASN A 24 -3.24 -5.68 -9.02
N TRP A 25 -3.16 -6.62 -8.07
CA TRP A 25 -4.16 -6.74 -7.01
C TRP A 25 -4.13 -5.53 -6.08
N ALA A 26 -2.94 -5.04 -5.74
CA ALA A 26 -2.74 -3.92 -4.85
C ALA A 26 -3.26 -2.62 -5.47
N ILE A 27 -2.99 -2.37 -6.76
CA ILE A 27 -3.56 -1.25 -7.52
C ILE A 27 -5.10 -1.28 -7.49
N GLN A 28 -5.72 -2.45 -7.72
CA GLN A 28 -7.18 -2.60 -7.67
C GLN A 28 -7.76 -2.33 -6.28
N GLN A 29 -7.05 -2.65 -5.20
CA GLN A 29 -7.52 -2.28 -3.86
C GLN A 29 -7.34 -0.79 -3.60
N TRP A 30 -6.22 -0.21 -4.05
CA TRP A 30 -5.88 1.20 -3.88
C TRP A 30 -6.95 2.12 -4.49
N GLU A 31 -7.47 1.78 -5.67
CA GLU A 31 -8.56 2.52 -6.34
C GLU A 31 -9.87 2.54 -5.54
N LYS A 32 -10.08 1.57 -4.64
CA LYS A 32 -11.28 1.50 -3.81
C LYS A 32 -11.18 2.36 -2.56
N VAL A 33 -9.98 2.82 -2.16
CA VAL A 33 -9.75 3.54 -0.90
C VAL A 33 -9.93 5.06 -1.08
N ALA A 34 -10.71 5.66 -0.19
CA ALA A 34 -10.86 7.11 -0.11
C ALA A 34 -9.62 7.77 0.51
N LYS A 35 -9.20 8.90 -0.06
CA LYS A 35 -8.17 9.76 0.54
C LYS A 35 -8.68 10.44 1.82
N PRO A 36 -7.80 10.77 2.79
CA PRO A 36 -6.37 10.45 2.83
C PRO A 36 -6.13 8.97 3.16
N LEU A 37 -5.00 8.46 2.68
CA LEU A 37 -4.51 7.14 3.06
C LEU A 37 -3.86 7.23 4.44
N LEU A 38 -4.18 6.30 5.33
CA LEU A 38 -3.65 6.27 6.68
C LEU A 38 -2.58 5.18 6.77
N THR A 39 -1.42 5.52 7.32
CA THR A 39 -0.33 4.58 7.62
C THR A 39 0.49 5.14 8.79
N CYS A 40 1.60 4.49 9.15
CA CYS A 40 2.50 4.96 10.21
C CYS A 40 3.97 4.90 9.78
N GLU A 41 4.83 5.52 10.60
CA GLU A 41 6.28 5.62 10.38
C GLU A 41 6.95 4.24 10.26
N ALA A 42 6.47 3.25 11.01
CA ALA A 42 6.99 1.89 10.94
C ALA A 42 6.74 1.25 9.56
N VAL A 43 5.53 1.39 9.01
CA VAL A 43 5.17 0.89 7.66
C VAL A 43 6.01 1.57 6.58
N ILE A 44 6.23 2.87 6.70
CA ILE A 44 7.09 3.61 5.77
C ILE A 44 8.54 3.11 5.85
N THR A 45 9.07 2.95 7.08
CA THR A 45 10.44 2.49 7.32
C THR A 45 10.68 1.10 6.75
N GLU A 46 9.76 0.17 6.99
CA GLU A 46 9.85 -1.20 6.47
C GLU A 46 9.74 -1.23 4.95
N SER A 47 8.83 -0.42 4.37
CA SER A 47 8.68 -0.34 2.91
C SER A 47 9.96 0.16 2.23
N CYS A 48 10.65 1.14 2.83
CA CYS A 48 11.95 1.62 2.34
C CYS A 48 13.08 0.59 2.50
N PHE A 49 12.97 -0.36 3.44
CA PHE A 49 13.96 -1.43 3.61
C PHE A 49 13.74 -2.58 2.60
N ILE A 50 12.48 -2.85 2.23
CA ILE A 50 12.12 -3.95 1.33
C ILE A 50 12.31 -3.58 -0.15
N LEU A 51 11.99 -2.34 -0.54
CA LEU A 51 12.16 -1.82 -1.91
C LEU A 51 13.63 -1.61 -2.29
#